data_AF-A0A4S4B953-F1
#
_entry.id   AF-A0A4S4B953-F1
#
_cell.length_a   1.000
_cell.length_b   1.000
_cell.length_c   1.000
_cell.angle_alpha   90.00
_cell.angle_beta   90.00
_cell.angle_gamma   90.00
#
_symmetry.space_group_name_H-M   'P 1'
#
loop_
_entity.id
_entity.type
_entity.pdbx_description
1 polymer ?
#
loop_
_entity_poly.entity_id
_entity_poly.type
_entity_poly.pdbx_seq_one_letter_code
_entity_poly.pdbx_strand_id
1 'polypeptide(L)' 'MPRPRKTPLPKEASASRLKFAGQLRAERRRQGLTLEDLAERSGLTWSYISQVERGIRNISIDNQDALARGLGVELRDLL' A
#
# COMPACT_ATOMS: atom_id res chain seq x y z
N MET A 1 -0.56 41.20 -2.48
CA MET A 1 -0.30 40.05 -1.58
C MET A 1 -0.75 38.77 -2.29
N PRO A 2 0.10 37.73 -2.43
CA PRO A 2 -0.38 36.46 -2.95
C PRO A 2 -1.31 35.80 -1.92
N ARG A 3 -2.47 35.30 -2.38
CA ARG A 3 -3.41 34.58 -1.52
C ARG A 3 -2.76 33.27 -1.06
N PRO A 4 -2.95 32.84 0.20
CA PRO A 4 -2.50 31.52 0.62
C PRO A 4 -3.18 30.47 -0.26
N ARG A 5 -2.39 29.61 -0.93
CA ARG A 5 -2.95 28.44 -1.61
C ARG A 5 -3.59 27.59 -0.50
N LYS A 6 -4.90 27.40 -0.55
CA LYS A 6 -5.57 26.42 0.31
C LYS A 6 -4.98 25.06 -0.03
N THR A 7 -4.21 24.46 0.87
CA THR A 7 -3.83 23.05 0.77
C THR A 7 -5.14 22.26 0.75
N PRO A 8 -5.42 21.48 -0.31
CA PRO A 8 -6.61 20.65 -0.31
C PRO A 8 -6.54 19.71 0.90
N LEU A 9 -7.66 19.58 1.60
CA LEU A 9 -7.82 18.55 2.62
C LEU A 9 -7.44 17.19 2.00
N PRO A 10 -6.82 16.27 2.76
CA PRO A 10 -6.49 14.95 2.24
C PRO A 10 -7.76 14.33 1.65
N LYS A 11 -7.73 13.98 0.35
CA LYS A 11 -8.83 13.20 -0.25
C LYS A 11 -8.98 11.91 0.55
N GLU A 12 -10.20 11.60 0.95
CA GLU A 12 -10.54 10.32 1.59
C GLU A 12 -9.99 9.15 0.76
N ALA A 13 -9.68 8.05 1.43
CA ALA A 13 -9.20 6.86 0.73
C ALA A 13 -10.27 6.36 -0.23
N SER A 14 -9.89 6.11 -1.49
CA SER A 14 -10.80 5.53 -2.47
C SER A 14 -11.13 4.08 -2.10
N ALA A 15 -12.29 3.59 -2.55
CA ALA A 15 -12.69 2.19 -2.38
C ALA A 15 -11.61 1.22 -2.91
N SER A 16 -11.01 1.52 -4.07
CA SER A 16 -9.92 0.72 -4.65
C SER A 16 -8.68 0.70 -3.75
N ARG A 17 -8.33 1.82 -3.11
CA ARG A 17 -7.18 1.86 -2.17
C ARG A 17 -7.44 0.98 -0.96
N LEU A 18 -8.65 1.04 -0.39
CA LEU A 18 -9.03 0.22 0.75
C LEU A 18 -9.08 -1.27 0.40
N LYS A 19 -9.60 -1.59 -0.79
CA LYS A 19 -9.62 -2.97 -1.31
C LYS A 19 -8.19 -3.52 -1.48
N PHE A 20 -7.31 -2.76 -2.11
CA PHE A 20 -5.90 -3.11 -2.23
C PHE A 20 -5.22 -3.32 -0.88
N ALA A 21 -5.38 -2.38 0.04
CA ALA A 21 -4.82 -2.46 1.40
C ALA A 21 -5.28 -3.73 2.14
N GLY A 22 -6.56 -4.08 2.00
CA GLY A 22 -7.13 -5.28 2.60
C GLY A 22 -6.59 -6.57 2.00
N GLN A 23 -6.53 -6.68 0.67
CA GLN A 23 -6.02 -7.86 -0.02
C GLN A 23 -4.53 -8.06 0.23
N LEU A 24 -3.73 -6.99 0.18
CA LEU A 24 -2.31 -7.02 0.52
C LEU A 24 -2.08 -7.63 1.90
N ARG A 25 -2.83 -7.15 2.91
CA ARG A 25 -2.72 -7.64 4.29
C ARG A 25 -3.20 -9.08 4.43
N ALA A 26 -4.29 -9.44 3.75
CA ALA A 26 -4.84 -10.79 3.79
C ALA A 26 -3.84 -11.79 3.19
N GLU A 27 -3.28 -11.48 2.03
CA GLU A 27 -2.33 -12.32 1.33
C GLU A 27 -1.02 -12.47 2.11
N ARG A 28 -0.45 -11.37 2.62
CA ARG A 28 0.74 -11.43 3.48
C ARG A 28 0.54 -12.35 4.68
N ARG A 29 -0.62 -12.24 5.35
CA ARG A 29 -0.95 -13.08 6.51
C ARG A 29 -1.20 -14.53 6.12
N ARG A 30 -1.83 -14.78 4.98
CA ARG A 30 -2.05 -16.13 4.44
C ARG A 30 -0.72 -16.87 4.22
N GLN A 31 0.31 -16.14 3.81
CA GLN A 31 1.67 -16.66 3.64
C GLN A 31 2.49 -16.69 4.95
N GLY A 32 1.94 -16.24 6.08
CA GLY A 32 2.64 -16.21 7.36
C GLY A 32 3.77 -15.17 7.46
N LEU A 33 3.81 -14.18 6.56
CA LEU A 33 4.88 -13.18 6.49
C LEU A 33 4.67 -12.04 7.50
N THR A 34 5.74 -11.63 8.15
CA THR A 34 5.80 -10.37 8.93
C THR A 34 5.85 -9.15 7.99
N LEU A 35 5.75 -7.94 8.55
CA LEU A 35 5.89 -6.73 7.74
C LEU A 35 7.33 -6.56 7.26
N GLU A 36 8.29 -6.96 8.10
CA GLU A 36 9.71 -6.98 7.84
C GLU A 36 10.06 -7.97 6.72
N ASP A 37 9.46 -9.16 6.70
CA ASP A 37 9.66 -10.12 5.62
C ASP A 37 9.19 -9.55 4.26
N LEU A 38 8.01 -8.92 4.24
CA LEU A 38 7.51 -8.31 3.00
C LEU A 38 8.34 -7.08 2.61
N ALA A 39 8.83 -6.32 3.59
CA ALA A 39 9.72 -5.17 3.36
C ALA A 39 10.99 -5.61 2.63
N GLU A 40 11.65 -6.65 3.14
CA GLU A 40 12.85 -7.22 2.52
C GLU A 40 12.58 -7.70 1.08
N ARG A 41 11.47 -8.42 0.87
CA ARG A 41 11.11 -8.96 -0.45
C ARG A 41 10.69 -7.91 -1.48
N SER A 42 10.06 -6.83 -1.04
CA SER A 42 9.56 -5.76 -1.92
C SER A 42 10.53 -4.60 -2.10
N GLY A 43 11.61 -4.54 -1.31
CA GLY A 43 12.55 -3.40 -1.29
C GLY A 43 11.95 -2.13 -0.67
N LEU A 44 10.83 -2.25 0.05
CA LEU A 44 10.13 -1.15 0.71
C LEU A 44 10.37 -1.21 2.22
N THR A 45 10.03 -0.15 2.95
CA THR A 45 10.16 -0.17 4.42
C THR A 45 8.92 -0.79 5.06
N TRP A 46 9.11 -1.54 6.15
CA TRP A 46 8.02 -2.13 6.94
C TRP A 46 6.99 -1.08 7.41
N SER A 47 7.47 0.13 7.74
CA SER A 47 6.61 1.24 8.19
C SER A 47 5.76 1.80 7.06
N TYR A 48 6.29 1.87 5.85
CA TYR A 48 5.52 2.22 4.65
C TYR A 48 4.44 1.16 4.38
N ILE A 49 4.80 -0.11 4.41
CA ILE A 49 3.87 -1.24 4.20
C ILE A 49 2.74 -1.20 5.24
N SER A 50 3.07 -0.99 6.53
CA SER A 50 2.08 -0.83 7.60
C SER A 50 1.06 0.29 7.30
N GLN A 51 1.52 1.42 6.78
CA GLN A 51 0.63 2.52 6.40
C GLN A 51 -0.21 2.20 5.15
N VAL A 52 0.34 1.43 4.22
CA VAL A 52 -0.37 0.95 3.02
C VAL A 52 -1.47 -0.05 3.40
N GLU A 53 -1.20 -1.05 4.24
CA GLU A 53 -2.19 -2.02 4.72
C GLU A 53 -3.33 -1.40 5.52
N ARG A 54 -3.12 -0.18 6.04
CA ARG A 54 -4.14 0.61 6.73
C ARG A 54 -4.87 1.59 5.82
N GLY A 55 -4.51 1.65 4.54
CA GLY A 55 -5.09 2.56 3.55
C GLY A 55 -4.73 4.05 3.76
N ILE A 56 -3.77 4.35 4.64
CA ILE A 56 -3.38 5.72 5.01
C ILE A 56 -2.58 6.39 3.89
N ARG A 57 -1.74 5.61 3.19
CA ARG A 57 -0.89 6.12 2.11
C ARG A 57 -1.60 6.06 0.78
N ASN A 58 -1.52 7.16 0.02
CA ASN A 58 -1.67 7.08 -1.42
C ASN A 58 -0.45 6.36 -1.99
N ILE A 59 -0.66 5.23 -2.65
CA ILE A 59 0.39 4.35 -3.16
C ILE A 59 0.42 4.42 -4.69
N SER A 60 1.63 4.50 -5.26
CA SER A 60 1.84 4.46 -6.72
C SER A 60 1.66 3.04 -7.25
N ILE A 61 1.33 2.92 -8.53
CA ILE A 61 1.20 1.60 -9.19
C ILE A 61 2.52 0.81 -9.08
N ASP A 62 3.68 1.45 -9.26
CA ASP A 62 4.99 0.79 -9.14
C ASP A 62 5.22 0.17 -7.76
N ASN A 63 4.79 0.85 -6.69
CA ASN A 63 4.90 0.31 -5.34
C ASN A 63 3.86 -0.78 -5.07
N GLN A 64 2.67 -0.70 -5.67
CA GLN A 64 1.71 -1.81 -5.61
C GLN A 64 2.27 -3.05 -6.28
N ASP A 65 2.90 -2.89 -7.45
CA ASP A 65 3.54 -3.96 -8.20
C ASP A 65 4.75 -4.55 -7.46
N ALA A 66 5.59 -3.72 -6.83
CA ALA A 66 6.69 -4.18 -5.98
C ALA A 66 6.19 -5.04 -4.80
N LEU A 67 5.06 -4.67 -4.18
CA LEU A 67 4.43 -5.45 -3.11
C LEU A 67 3.85 -6.77 -3.63
N ALA A 68 3.19 -6.75 -4.79
CA ALA A 68 2.68 -7.95 -5.43
C ALA A 68 3.81 -8.94 -5.76
N ARG A 69 4.91 -8.44 -6.34
CA ARG A 69 6.14 -9.23 -6.58
C ARG A 69 6.74 -9.76 -5.28
N GLY A 70 6.79 -8.96 -4.22
CA GLY A 70 7.27 -9.40 -2.90
C GLY A 70 6.42 -10.51 -2.27
N LEU A 71 5.14 -10.58 -2.62
CA LEU A 71 4.22 -11.66 -2.27
C LEU A 71 4.22 -12.82 -3.29
N GLY A 72 4.88 -12.68 -4.44
CA GLY A 72 4.86 -13.67 -5.51
C GLY A 72 3.49 -13.85 -6.18
N VAL A 73 2.67 -12.81 -6.20
CA VAL A 73 1.33 -12.79 -6.84
C VAL A 73 1.27 -11.72 -7.93
N GLU A 74 0.24 -11.77 -8.77
CA GLU A 74 0.03 -10.73 -9.78
C GLU A 74 -0.70 -9.54 -9.14
N LEU A 75 -0.40 -8.31 -9.59
CA LEU A 75 -1.04 -7.11 -9.03
C LEU A 75 -2.57 -7.14 -9.10
N ARG A 76 -3.13 -7.76 -10.15
CA ARG A 76 -4.59 -7.93 -10.31
C ARG A 76 -5.25 -8.75 -9.20
N ASP A 77 -4.49 -9.64 -8.55
CA ASP A 77 -5.00 -10.49 -7.46
C ASP A 77 -5.21 -9.68 -6.17
N LEU A 78 -4.64 -8.47 -6.12
CA LEU A 78 -4.77 -7.53 -5.00
C LEU A 78 -5.85 -6.45 -5.23
N LEU A 79 -6.69 -6.54 -6.29
CA LEU A 79 -7.63 -5.47 -6.67
C LEU A 79 -9.10 -5.86 -6.74
#